data_AF-A0A948AZ84-F1
#
_entry.id   AF-A0A948AZ84-F1
#
_cell.length_a   1.000
_cell.length_b   1.000
_cell.length_c   1.000
_cell.angle_alpha   90.00
_cell.angle_beta   90.00
_cell.angle_gamma   90.00
#
_symmetry.space_group_name_H-M   'P 1'
#
loop_
_entity.id
_entity.type
_entity.pdbx_description
1 polymer ?
#
loop_
_entity_poly.entity_id
_entity_poly.type
_entity_poly.pdbx_seq_one_letter_code
_entity_poly.pdbx_strand_id
1 'polypeptide(L)'
;MSKSVPFLDCCGQPVLEVVKAFATTDGETISIRRCAKCGCHWYYHMKEYYLSGDDYDRRAWYVRLSPEEADTLVKSSESPAESLFADRDGIERDENGIRKSQGIPGFLQ
;
A
#
# COMPACT_ATOMS: atom_id res chain seq x y z
N MET A 1 -23.39 -6.49 1.23
CA MET A 1 -22.83 -6.67 -0.13
C MET A 1 -21.62 -5.75 -0.25
N SER A 2 -20.43 -6.26 0.07
CA SER A 2 -19.20 -5.47 -0.05
C SER A 2 -18.90 -5.27 -1.52
N LYS A 3 -19.11 -4.04 -2.02
CA LYS A 3 -18.75 -3.65 -3.38
C LYS A 3 -17.23 -3.77 -3.49
N SER A 4 -16.75 -4.82 -4.14
CA SER A 4 -15.35 -4.97 -4.54
C SER A 4 -14.98 -3.75 -5.39
N VAL A 5 -14.10 -2.89 -4.90
CA VAL A 5 -13.55 -1.79 -5.69
C VAL A 5 -12.54 -2.39 -6.67
N PRO A 6 -12.78 -2.33 -7.99
CA PRO A 6 -12.07 -3.11 -9.01
C PRO A 6 -10.62 -2.67 -9.30
N PHE A 7 -9.96 -1.94 -8.38
CA PHE A 7 -8.68 -1.25 -8.67
C PHE A 7 -7.45 -1.79 -7.93
N LEU A 8 -7.63 -2.53 -6.82
CA LEU A 8 -6.57 -3.40 -6.30
C LEU A 8 -6.53 -4.72 -7.10
N ASP A 9 -7.61 -5.01 -7.84
CA ASP A 9 -7.68 -6.03 -8.86
C ASP A 9 -6.84 -5.65 -10.07
N CYS A 10 -5.53 -5.81 -9.94
CA CYS A 10 -4.69 -5.92 -11.11
C CYS A 10 -5.23 -7.05 -12.03
N CYS A 11 -5.91 -8.07 -11.44
CA CYS A 11 -6.39 -9.26 -12.12
C CYS A 11 -7.61 -10.03 -11.51
N GLY A 12 -8.46 -9.44 -10.66
CA GLY A 12 -9.61 -10.14 -10.05
C GLY A 12 -9.36 -10.74 -8.65
N GLN A 13 -8.09 -11.02 -8.32
CA GLN A 13 -7.62 -11.44 -6.99
C GLN A 13 -6.13 -11.07 -6.81
N PRO A 14 -5.77 -9.94 -6.17
CA PRO A 14 -4.38 -9.52 -6.07
C PRO A 14 -3.65 -10.28 -4.96
N VAL A 15 -2.93 -11.32 -5.35
CA VAL A 15 -1.86 -11.87 -4.52
C VAL A 15 -0.65 -10.94 -4.67
N LEU A 16 -0.45 -10.07 -3.68
CA LEU A 16 0.66 -9.13 -3.63
C LEU A 16 1.82 -9.70 -2.83
N GLU A 17 2.89 -10.07 -3.52
CA GLU A 17 4.15 -10.54 -2.93
C GLU A 17 5.01 -9.36 -2.51
N VAL A 18 5.73 -9.48 -1.40
CA VAL A 18 6.73 -8.47 -0.99
C VAL A 18 7.99 -8.66 -1.83
N VAL A 19 8.36 -7.62 -2.59
CA VAL A 19 9.62 -7.59 -3.37
C VAL A 19 10.74 -6.95 -2.55
N LYS A 20 10.40 -5.91 -1.78
CA LYS A 20 11.34 -5.19 -0.92
C LYS A 20 10.59 -4.67 0.30
N ALA A 21 11.09 -4.94 1.49
CA ALA A 21 10.66 -4.25 2.71
C ALA A 21 11.67 -3.15 3.06
N PHE A 22 11.17 -1.98 3.47
CA PHE A 22 11.97 -0.88 4.00
C PHE A 22 11.80 -0.76 5.52
N ALA A 23 10.56 -0.85 5.99
CA ALA A 23 10.21 -0.84 7.39
C ALA A 23 9.22 -1.96 7.69
N THR A 24 9.43 -2.67 8.79
CA THR A 24 8.49 -3.67 9.33
C THR A 24 8.64 -3.65 10.84
N THR A 25 7.76 -2.89 11.49
CA THR A 25 7.62 -2.80 12.94
C THR A 25 6.24 -3.32 13.34
N ASP A 26 5.95 -3.39 14.64
CA ASP A 26 4.65 -3.82 15.13
C ASP A 26 3.51 -2.88 14.66
N GLY A 27 3.81 -1.59 14.49
CA GLY A 27 2.83 -0.57 14.12
C GLY A 27 2.87 -0.13 12.65
N GLU A 28 3.88 -0.53 11.88
CA GLU A 28 4.09 0.03 10.55
C GLU A 28 4.77 -0.95 9.59
N THR A 29 4.34 -0.96 8.34
CA THR A 29 5.02 -1.67 7.28
C THR A 29 5.10 -0.81 6.02
N ILE A 30 6.31 -0.64 5.51
CA ILE A 30 6.58 0.04 4.23
C ILE A 30 7.30 -0.94 3.32
N SER A 31 6.74 -1.19 2.13
CA SER A 31 7.29 -2.18 1.19
C SER A 31 6.96 -1.86 -0.27
N ILE A 32 7.76 -2.38 -1.19
CA ILE A 32 7.36 -2.58 -2.58
C ILE A 32 6.75 -3.96 -2.71
N ARG A 33 5.55 -4.02 -3.28
CA ARG A 33 4.83 -5.26 -3.55
C ARG A 33 4.64 -5.47 -5.04
N ARG A 34 4.53 -6.72 -5.46
CA ARG A 34 4.27 -7.10 -6.85
C ARG A 34 3.10 -8.06 -6.94
N CYS A 35 2.19 -7.80 -7.86
CA CYS A 35 1.12 -8.74 -8.16
C CYS A 35 1.71 -9.98 -8.85
N ALA A 36 1.52 -11.16 -8.26
CA ALA A 36 1.99 -12.42 -8.80
C ALA A 36 1.39 -12.75 -10.18
N LYS A 37 0.20 -12.22 -10.50
CA LYS A 37 -0.51 -12.55 -11.75
C LYS A 37 -0.11 -11.68 -12.95
N CYS A 38 0.13 -10.38 -12.77
CA CYS A 38 0.46 -9.47 -13.89
C CYS A 38 1.77 -8.71 -13.72
N GLY A 39 2.57 -8.97 -12.67
CA GLY A 39 3.86 -8.32 -12.45
C GLY A 39 3.78 -6.85 -12.05
N CYS A 40 2.58 -6.34 -11.82
CA CYS A 40 2.31 -4.97 -11.45
C CYS A 40 2.91 -4.61 -10.07
N HIS A 41 3.79 -3.60 -10.01
CA HIS A 41 4.40 -3.11 -8.76
C HIS A 41 3.62 -2.02 -8.04
N TRP A 42 3.61 -2.07 -6.72
CA TRP A 42 2.88 -1.15 -5.86
C TRP A 42 3.77 -0.73 -4.69
N TYR A 43 3.80 0.56 -4.41
CA TYR A 43 4.21 1.04 -3.10
C TYR A 43 3.11 0.67 -2.10
N TYR A 44 3.51 0.24 -0.91
CA TYR A 44 2.62 -0.16 0.17
C TYR A 44 3.09 0.47 1.48
N HIS A 45 2.18 1.17 2.15
CA HIS A 45 2.36 1.70 3.49
C HIS A 45 1.18 1.31 4.36
N MET A 46 1.41 0.54 5.41
CA MET A 46 0.41 0.19 6.40
C MET A 46 0.80 0.74 7.76
N LYS A 47 -0.20 1.28 8.47
CA LYS A 47 -0.12 1.63 9.88
C LYS A 47 -1.18 0.86 10.66
N GLU A 48 -0.78 0.36 11.83
CA GLU A 48 -1.65 -0.23 12.83
C GLU A 48 -1.78 0.75 14.00
N TYR A 49 -3.02 1.05 14.38
CA TYR A 49 -3.35 1.90 15.51
C TYR A 49 -4.00 1.06 16.60
N TYR A 50 -3.43 1.12 17.81
CA TYR A 50 -4.07 0.58 18.99
C TYR A 50 -5.23 1.49 19.42
N LEU A 51 -6.44 0.95 19.44
CA LEU A 51 -7.63 1.69 19.88
C LEU A 51 -7.82 1.55 21.39
N SER A 52 -8.06 0.33 21.86
CA SER A 52 -8.14 -0.05 23.28
C SER A 52 -8.23 -1.56 23.45
N GLY A 53 -7.65 -2.12 24.51
CA GLY A 53 -7.63 -3.57 24.72
C GLY A 53 -6.85 -4.30 23.61
N ASP A 54 -7.44 -5.37 23.07
CA ASP A 54 -6.88 -6.15 21.95
C ASP A 54 -7.39 -5.65 20.57
N ASP A 55 -8.03 -4.48 20.52
CA ASP A 55 -8.60 -3.93 19.28
C ASP A 55 -7.60 -3.01 18.56
N TYR A 56 -7.44 -3.26 17.27
CA TYR A 56 -6.48 -2.59 16.40
C TYR A 56 -7.13 -2.19 15.09
N ASP A 57 -6.91 -0.93 14.68
CA ASP A 57 -7.27 -0.44 13.35
C ASP A 57 -6.06 -0.54 12.43
N ARG A 58 -6.16 -1.38 11.40
CA ARG A 58 -5.12 -1.51 10.37
C ARG A 58 -5.55 -0.81 9.10
N ARG A 59 -4.78 0.19 8.70
CA ARG A 59 -5.00 0.95 7.47
C ARG A 59 -3.80 0.83 6.55
N ALA A 60 -4.06 0.53 5.29
CA ALA A 60 -3.03 0.39 4.28
C ALA A 60 -3.31 1.29 3.09
N TRP A 61 -2.26 1.86 2.53
CA TRP A 61 -2.28 2.66 1.33
C TRP A 61 -1.41 2.01 0.25
N TYR A 62 -1.93 2.02 -0.98
CA TYR A 62 -1.28 1.47 -2.15
C TYR A 62 -1.19 2.52 -3.25
N VAL A 63 -0.01 2.67 -3.84
CA VAL A 63 0.21 3.53 -4.99
C VAL A 63 0.83 2.72 -6.11
N ARG A 64 0.26 2.85 -7.31
CA ARG A 64 0.77 2.15 -8.51
C ARG A 64 2.14 2.72 -8.87
N LEU A 65 3.10 1.83 -9.09
CA LEU A 65 4.43 2.20 -9.57
C LEU A 65 4.58 1.85 -11.05
N SER A 66 5.28 2.70 -11.79
CA SER A 66 5.84 2.32 -13.08
C SER A 66 6.93 1.26 -12.90
N PRO A 67 7.27 0.48 -13.93
CA PRO A 67 8.38 -0.45 -13.88
C PRO A 67 9.71 0.22 -13.47
N GLU A 68 9.99 1.41 -14.00
CA GLU A 68 11.22 2.17 -13.74
C GLU A 68 11.30 2.63 -12.27
N GLU A 69 10.18 3.07 -11.72
CA GLU A 69 10.07 3.45 -10.30
C GLU A 69 10.28 2.26 -9.40
N ALA A 70 9.65 1.13 -9.73
CA ALA A 70 9.81 -0.10 -8.97
C ALA A 70 11.28 -0.56 -8.97
N ASP A 71 11.93 -0.58 -10.14
CA ASP A 71 13.34 -0.95 -10.27
C ASP A 71 14.26 -0.03 -9.47
N THR A 72 13.96 1.27 -9.45
CA THR A 72 14.70 2.26 -8.67
C THR A 72 14.53 2.01 -7.17
N LEU A 73 13.28 1.86 -6.71
CA LEU A 73 12.97 1.70 -5.29
C LEU A 73 13.44 0.35 -4.73
N VAL A 74 13.38 -0.73 -5.50
CA VAL A 74 13.87 -2.05 -5.08
C VAL A 74 15.38 -2.03 -4.81
N LYS A 75 16.13 -1.19 -5.53
CA LYS A 75 17.59 -1.01 -5.34
C LYS A 75 17.94 0.03 -4.27
N SER A 76 16.97 0.81 -3.81
CA SER A 76 17.17 1.84 -2.78
C SER A 76 17.46 1.22 -1.41
N SER A 77 18.34 1.88 -0.65
CA SER A 77 18.55 1.58 0.78
C SER A 77 17.48 2.17 1.68
N GLU A 78 16.87 3.29 1.27
CA GLU A 78 15.90 4.05 2.07
C GLU A 78 14.50 3.98 1.46
N SER A 79 13.48 4.08 2.30
CA SER A 79 12.09 4.19 1.84
C SER A 79 11.88 5.52 1.11
N PRO A 80 11.06 5.55 0.04
CA PRO A 80 10.65 6.80 -0.57
C PRO A 80 9.82 7.63 0.42
N ALA A 81 10.00 8.95 0.40
CA ALA A 81 9.08 9.86 1.06
C ALA A 81 7.69 9.79 0.42
N GLU A 82 6.63 9.80 1.22
CA GLU A 82 5.24 9.71 0.76
C GLU A 82 4.86 10.89 -0.15
N SER A 83 5.54 12.02 0.01
CA SER A 83 5.38 13.22 -0.83
C SER A 83 5.68 12.96 -2.32
N LEU A 84 6.47 11.94 -2.66
CA LEU A 84 6.68 11.50 -4.04
C LEU A 84 5.39 11.02 -4.72
N PHE A 85 4.37 10.69 -3.93
CA PHE A 85 3.10 10.16 -4.38
C PHE A 85 1.91 11.08 -4.08
N ALA A 86 2.16 12.32 -3.63
CA ALA A 86 1.13 13.21 -3.10
C ALA A 86 0.03 13.60 -4.09
N ASP A 87 0.33 13.60 -5.39
CA ASP A 87 -0.62 13.95 -6.45
C ASP A 87 -1.18 12.72 -7.18
N ARG A 88 -0.88 11.51 -6.68
CA ARG A 88 -1.27 10.26 -7.35
C ARG A 88 -2.58 9.71 -6.80
N ASP A 89 -3.34 9.11 -7.70
CA ASP A 89 -4.41 8.21 -7.32
C ASP A 89 -3.83 7.01 -6.58
N GLY A 90 -4.37 6.75 -5.40
CA GLY A 90 -4.03 5.64 -4.55
C GLY A 90 -5.24 4.82 -4.16
N ILE A 91 -4.99 3.80 -3.36
CA ILE A 91 -6.02 2.91 -2.84
C ILE A 91 -5.79 2.75 -1.35
N GLU A 92 -6.82 3.00 -0.57
CA GLU A 92 -6.83 2.74 0.86
C GLU A 92 -7.58 1.44 1.15
N ARG A 93 -7.06 0.67 2.10
CA ARG A 93 -7.70 -0.52 2.64
C ARG A 93 -7.74 -0.44 4.16
N ASP A 94 -8.91 -0.66 4.73
CA ASP A 94 -9.14 -0.79 6.16
C ASP A 94 -10.15 -1.91 6.44
N GLU A 95 -10.65 -1.99 7.67
CA GLU A 95 -11.67 -2.96 8.10
C GLU A 95 -12.98 -2.84 7.30
N ASN A 96 -13.31 -1.64 6.80
CA ASN A 96 -14.54 -1.37 6.06
C ASN A 96 -14.41 -1.73 4.57
N GLY A 97 -13.21 -2.08 4.13
CA GLY A 97 -12.92 -2.57 2.80
C GLY A 97 -11.88 -1.74 2.08
N ILE A 98 -12.11 -1.49 0.79
CA ILE A 98 -11.17 -0.82 -0.10
C ILE A 98 -11.85 0.42 -0.66
N ARG A 99 -11.14 1.55 -0.73
CA ARG A 99 -11.59 2.79 -1.38
C ARG A 99 -10.47 3.44 -2.18
N LYS A 100 -10.84 4.26 -3.17
CA LYS A 100 -9.86 5.13 -3.85
C LYS A 100 -9.45 6.26 -2.91
N SER A 101 -8.19 6.67 -3.00
CA SER A 101 -7.69 7.90 -2.39
C SER A 101 -7.10 8.79 -3.48
N GLN A 102 -7.19 10.10 -3.28
CA GLN A 102 -6.49 11.07 -4.10
C GLN A 102 -5.41 11.68 -3.22
N GLY A 103 -4.15 11.39 -3.55
CA GLY A 103 -2.99 11.79 -2.76
C GLY A 103 -2.81 11.00 -1.47
N ILE A 104 -2.06 11.60 -0.53
CA ILE A 104 -1.67 10.98 0.74
C ILE A 104 -2.88 10.87 1.68
N PRO A 105 -3.28 9.66 2.09
CA PRO A 105 -4.35 9.44 3.05
C PRO A 105 -4.13 10.17 4.37
N GLY A 106 -5.22 10.65 4.97
CA GLY A 106 -5.15 11.36 6.26
C GLY A 106 -4.62 10.52 7.42
N PHE A 107 -4.62 9.18 7.34
CA PHE A 107 -4.02 8.35 8.39
C PHE A 107 -2.48 8.35 8.32
N LEU A 108 -1.90 8.69 7.17
CA LEU A 108 -0.44 8.78 7.05
C LEU A 108 0.13 10.14 7.47
N GLN A 109 -0.73 11.15 7.61
CA GLN A 109 -0.39 12.50 8.09
C GLN A 109 -0.30 12.53 9.63
#